data_AF-A0A172BW72-F1
#
_entry.id   AF-A0A172BW72-F1
#
_cell.length_a   1.000
_cell.length_b   1.000
_cell.length_c   1.000
_cell.angle_alpha   90.00
_cell.angle_beta   90.00
_cell.angle_gamma   90.00
#
_symmetry.space_group_name_H-M   'P 1'
#
loop_
_entity.id
_entity.type
_entity.pdbx_description
1 polymer ?
#
loop_
_entity_poly.entity_id
_entity_poly.type
_entity_poly.pdbx_seq_one_letter_code
_entity_poly.pdbx_strand_id
1 'polypeptide(L)'
;YYTPEYETKDTDILAAFRVTPQPGVPPEEAGAAVAAESSTGTWTTVWTDGLTSLDRYKGRCYHIEPVPGEEDQFIAYVAYPLDLFEEGSVTNM
;
A
#
# COMPACT_ATOMS: atom_id res chain seq x y z
N TYR A 1 -2.84 6.69 -2.87
CA TYR A 1 -2.18 5.40 -2.61
C TYR A 1 -3.08 4.20 -2.93
N TYR A 2 -4.41 4.34 -2.84
CA TYR A 2 -5.32 3.41 -3.53
C TYR A 2 -5.31 3.65 -5.04
N THR A 3 -5.00 2.62 -5.81
CA THR A 3 -4.91 2.65 -7.28
C THR A 3 -5.40 1.30 -7.84
N PRO A 4 -6.73 1.06 -7.89
CA PRO A 4 -7.30 -0.24 -8.22
C PRO A 4 -7.04 -0.69 -9.67
N GLU A 5 -6.67 0.24 -10.56
CA GLU A 5 -6.31 -0.04 -11.95
C GLU A 5 -4.81 -0.34 -12.14
N TYR A 6 -4.03 -0.40 -11.06
CA TYR A 6 -2.61 -0.69 -11.17
C TYR A 6 -2.37 -2.15 -11.55
N GLU A 7 -1.74 -2.36 -12.71
CA GLU A 7 -1.21 -3.65 -13.11
C GLU A 7 0.12 -3.90 -12.39
N THR A 8 0.19 -4.97 -11.60
CA THR A 8 1.41 -5.34 -10.88
C THR A 8 2.51 -5.75 -11.85
N LYS A 9 3.75 -5.38 -11.53
CA LYS A 9 4.92 -5.81 -12.29
C LYS A 9 5.49 -7.07 -11.68
N ASP A 10 6.17 -7.87 -12.51
CA ASP A 10 6.86 -9.09 -12.05
C ASP A 10 7.94 -8.82 -10.98
N THR A 11 8.45 -7.60 -10.95
CA THR A 11 9.47 -7.16 -9.98
C THR A 11 8.88 -6.58 -8.70
N ASP A 12 7.57 -6.31 -8.65
CA ASP A 12 6.97 -5.73 -7.45
C ASP A 12 6.96 -6.76 -6.30
N ILE A 13 7.25 -6.30 -5.09
CA ILE A 13 6.96 -7.07 -3.88
C ILE A 13 5.47 -6.90 -3.57
N LEU A 14 4.76 -8.02 -3.42
CA LEU A 14 3.33 -8.02 -3.16
C LEU A 14 3.05 -8.47 -1.73
N ALA A 15 2.21 -7.72 -1.01
CA ALA A 15 1.76 -8.06 0.32
C ALA A 15 0.23 -8.13 0.38
N ALA A 16 -0.30 -9.08 1.15
CA ALA A 16 -1.72 -9.22 1.42
C ALA A 16 -1.96 -8.99 2.92
N PHE A 17 -2.62 -7.89 3.27
CA PHE A 17 -2.90 -7.53 4.67
C PHE A 17 -4.35 -7.85 5.01
N ARG A 18 -4.58 -8.61 6.09
CA ARG A 18 -5.91 -8.66 6.71
C ARG A 18 -6.10 -7.38 7.54
N VAL A 19 -6.96 -6.50 7.06
CA VAL A 19 -7.25 -5.19 7.65
C VAL A 19 -8.65 -5.21 8.27
N THR A 20 -8.76 -4.64 9.47
CA THR A 20 -10.04 -4.31 10.13
C THR A 20 -10.07 -2.79 10.33
N PRO A 21 -10.73 -2.03 9.46
CA PRO A 21 -10.84 -0.58 9.63
C PRO A 21 -11.62 -0.23 10.90
N GLN A 22 -11.35 0.93 11.48
CA GLN A 22 -12.21 1.47 12.54
C GLN A 22 -13.60 1.82 11.95
N PRO A 23 -14.68 1.78 12.76
CA PRO A 23 -16.01 2.17 12.28
C PRO A 23 -16.02 3.54 11.62
N GLY A 24 -16.59 3.62 10.41
CA GLY A 24 -16.65 4.84 9.61
C GLY A 24 -15.41 5.11 8.74
N VAL A 25 -14.36 4.30 8.82
CA VAL A 25 -13.21 4.36 7.90
C VAL A 25 -13.47 3.44 6.70
N PRO A 26 -13.48 3.96 5.47
CA PRO A 26 -13.61 3.13 4.27
C PRO A 26 -12.46 2.13 4.13
N PRO A 27 -12.69 0.89 3.67
CA PRO A 27 -11.64 -0.09 3.40
C PRO A 27 -10.58 0.44 2.44
N GLU A 28 -10.97 1.22 1.44
CA GLU A 28 -10.09 1.85 0.46
C GLU A 28 -9.11 2.83 1.13
N GLU A 29 -9.58 3.62 2.09
CA GLU A 29 -8.75 4.54 2.86
C GLU A 29 -7.80 3.78 3.79
N ALA A 30 -8.29 2.74 4.46
CA ALA A 30 -7.45 1.90 5.32
C ALA A 30 -6.33 1.20 4.50
N GLY A 31 -6.66 0.64 3.33
CA GLY A 31 -5.68 0.05 2.42
C GLY A 31 -4.71 1.09 1.85
N ALA A 32 -5.20 2.29 1.49
CA ALA A 32 -4.36 3.40 1.04
C ALA A 32 -3.39 3.85 2.13
N ALA A 33 -3.83 3.95 3.39
CA ALA A 33 -3.02 4.36 4.51
C ALA A 33 -1.92 3.35 4.82
N VAL A 34 -2.24 2.04 4.81
CA VAL A 34 -1.23 0.98 4.92
C VAL A 34 -0.19 1.13 3.82
N ALA A 35 -0.61 1.25 2.55
CA ALA A 35 0.30 1.41 1.42
C ALA A 35 1.15 2.69 1.50
N ALA A 36 0.59 3.79 2.02
CA ALA A 36 1.28 5.06 2.14
C ALA A 36 2.38 5.02 3.20
N GLU A 37 2.04 4.70 4.44
CA GLU A 37 2.95 4.76 5.61
C GLU A 37 3.99 3.62 5.61
N SER A 38 3.77 2.56 4.83
CA SER A 38 4.76 1.50 4.59
C SER A 38 5.63 1.73 3.36
N SER A 39 5.50 2.87 2.67
CA SER A 39 6.38 3.24 1.56
C SER A 39 6.97 4.64 1.74
N THR A 40 6.16 5.68 1.60
CA THR A 40 6.63 7.06 1.34
C THR A 40 5.71 8.15 1.86
N GLY A 41 4.48 7.81 2.25
CA GLY A 41 3.49 8.77 2.71
C GLY A 41 3.67 9.11 4.18
N THR A 42 3.12 10.27 4.56
CA THR A 42 2.90 10.66 5.95
C THR A 42 1.56 11.37 6.07
N TRP A 43 1.14 11.73 7.29
CA TRP A 43 -0.18 12.27 7.63
C TRP A 43 -0.56 13.61 6.97
N THR A 44 0.39 14.32 6.36
CA THR A 44 0.15 15.58 5.64
C THR A 44 1.01 15.68 4.40
N THR A 45 0.56 16.45 3.41
CA THR A 45 1.32 16.66 2.19
C THR A 45 2.65 17.36 2.48
N VAL A 46 3.71 16.86 1.85
CA VAL A 46 5.05 17.45 1.92
C VAL A 46 5.50 17.88 0.52
N TRP A 47 6.00 19.10 0.42
CA TRP A 47 6.45 19.65 -0.89
C TRP A 47 7.65 18.87 -1.46
N THR A 48 8.40 18.18 -0.61
CA THR A 48 9.56 17.37 -0.98
C THR A 48 9.20 16.17 -1.87
N ASP A 49 7.93 15.77 -1.94
CA ASP A 49 7.46 14.79 -2.92
C ASP A 49 7.77 15.23 -4.36
N GLY A 50 7.78 16.55 -4.62
CA GLY A 50 8.14 17.13 -5.92
C GLY A 50 9.63 17.08 -6.26
N LEU A 51 10.49 16.65 -5.33
CA LEU A 51 11.92 16.43 -5.57
C LEU A 51 12.23 15.01 -6.07
N THR A 52 11.26 14.10 -6.02
CA THR A 52 11.38 12.71 -6.44
C THR A 52 10.25 12.33 -7.38
N SER A 53 10.27 11.10 -7.90
CA SER A 53 9.17 10.54 -8.66
C SER A 53 8.28 9.70 -7.73
N LEU A 54 7.27 10.35 -7.14
CA LEU A 54 6.31 9.66 -6.29
C LEU A 54 5.62 8.50 -7.04
N ASP A 55 5.36 8.68 -8.33
CA ASP A 55 4.78 7.62 -9.18
C ASP A 55 5.70 6.41 -9.36
N ARG A 56 7.02 6.56 -9.19
CA ARG A 56 7.94 5.42 -9.17
C ARG A 56 7.91 4.71 -7.82
N TYR A 57 8.02 5.46 -6.72
CA TYR A 57 8.33 4.90 -5.40
C TYR A 57 7.12 4.63 -4.50
N LYS A 58 5.94 5.18 -4.80
CA LYS A 58 4.76 4.94 -3.96
C LYS A 58 4.37 3.46 -3.96
N GLY A 59 4.10 2.92 -2.77
CA GLY A 59 3.32 1.70 -2.60
C GLY A 59 1.91 1.91 -3.14
N ARG A 60 1.27 0.82 -3.57
CA ARG A 60 -0.04 0.89 -4.24
C ARG A 60 -0.96 -0.18 -3.70
N CYS A 61 -2.03 0.23 -3.01
CA CYS A 61 -3.14 -0.66 -2.73
C CYS A 61 -3.94 -0.83 -4.02
N TYR A 62 -3.81 -1.99 -4.68
CA TYR A 62 -4.34 -2.23 -6.02
C TYR A 62 -5.57 -3.14 -6.03
N HIS A 63 -5.82 -3.85 -4.93
CA HIS A 63 -7.02 -4.67 -4.81
C HIS A 63 -7.46 -4.78 -3.36
N ILE A 64 -8.76 -4.79 -3.14
CA ILE A 64 -9.38 -5.01 -1.83
C ILE A 64 -10.55 -5.96 -2.02
N GLU A 65 -10.61 -7.00 -1.20
CA GLU A 65 -11.73 -7.94 -1.17
C GLU A 65 -12.21 -8.18 0.27
N PRO A 66 -13.53 -8.39 0.49
CA PRO A 66 -14.04 -8.73 1.80
C PRO A 66 -13.59 -10.13 2.20
N VAL A 67 -13.33 -10.33 3.48
CA VAL A 67 -13.04 -11.65 4.05
C VAL A 67 -14.35 -12.45 4.16
N PRO A 68 -14.46 -13.66 3.58
CA PRO A 68 -15.64 -14.48 3.73
C PRO A 68 -15.92 -14.83 5.21
N GLY A 69 -17.15 -14.55 5.66
CA GLY A 69 -17.60 -14.85 7.02
C GLY A 69 -17.29 -13.78 8.08
N GLU A 70 -16.64 -12.68 7.70
CA GLU A 70 -16.39 -11.51 8.56
C GLU A 70 -17.11 -10.29 7.99
N GLU A 71 -17.73 -9.46 8.83
CA GLU A 71 -18.51 -8.30 8.38
C GLU A 71 -17.63 -7.07 8.10
N ASP A 72 -16.57 -6.87 8.88
CA ASP A 72 -15.74 -5.66 8.87
C ASP A 72 -14.26 -5.92 8.53
N GLN A 73 -13.95 -7.07 7.92
CA GLN A 73 -12.58 -7.44 7.59
C GLN A 73 -12.36 -7.59 6.08
N PHE A 74 -11.18 -7.16 5.65
CA PHE A 74 -10.81 -7.10 4.24
C PHE A 74 -9.39 -7.62 4.04
N ILE A 75 -9.11 -8.15 2.86
CA ILE A 75 -7.73 -8.35 2.39
C ILE A 75 -7.39 -7.18 1.48
N ALA A 76 -6.42 -6.36 1.90
CA ALA A 76 -5.85 -5.29 1.09
C ALA A 76 -4.54 -5.76 0.47
N TYR A 77 -4.49 -5.80 -0.86
CA TYR A 77 -3.31 -6.17 -1.62
C TYR A 77 -2.51 -4.94 -1.99
N VAL A 78 -1.25 -4.91 -1.56
CA VAL A 78 -0.32 -3.79 -1.75
C VAL A 78 0.87 -4.22 -2.59
N ALA A 79 1.20 -3.44 -3.61
CA ALA A 79 2.38 -3.61 -4.44
C ALA A 79 3.44 -2.56 -4.10
N TYR A 80 4.68 -3.02 -3.89
CA TYR A 80 5.84 -2.20 -3.58
C TYR A 80 6.88 -2.31 -4.70
N PRO A 81 7.36 -1.19 -5.26
CA PRO A 81 8.46 -1.19 -6.22
C PRO A 81 9.73 -1.82 -5.62
N LEU A 82 10.43 -2.67 -6.39
CA LEU A 82 11.66 -3.34 -5.96
C LEU A 82 12.71 -2.37 -5.39
N ASP A 83 12.87 -1.21 -6.03
CA ASP A 83 13.89 -0.20 -5.69
C ASP A 83 13.68 0.44 -4.30
N LEU A 84 12.60 0.11 -3.58
CA LEU A 84 12.43 0.51 -2.18
C LEU A 84 13.31 -0.29 -1.22
N PHE A 85 13.78 -1.48 -1.64
CA PHE A 85 14.39 -2.46 -0.75
C PHE A 85 15.88 -2.62 -1.00
N GLU A 86 16.63 -2.74 0.09
CA GLU A 86 18.07 -3.01 0.09
C GLU A 86 18.35 -4.47 -0.27
N GLU A 87 19.27 -4.70 -1.21
CA GLU A 87 19.59 -6.04 -1.68
C GLU A 87 20.18 -6.92 -0.56
N GLY A 88 19.54 -8.06 -0.30
CA GLY A 88 20.01 -9.04 0.69
C GLY A 88 19.64 -8.71 2.15
N SER A 89 18.78 -7.72 2.40
CA SER A 89 18.43 -7.23 3.74
C SER A 89 17.00 -7.59 4.14
N VAL A 90 16.81 -8.71 4.85
CA VAL A 90 15.51 -9.06 5.46
C VAL A 90 15.09 -8.03 6.53
N THR A 91 16.04 -7.32 7.14
CA THR A 91 15.75 -6.29 8.13
C THR A 91 15.16 -5.02 7.49
N ASN A 92 15.51 -4.73 6.25
CA ASN A 92 14.96 -3.58 5.52
C ASN A 92 13.57 -3.87 4.93
N MET A 93 13.31 -5.12 4.53
CA MET A 93 12.01 -5.60 4.06
C MET A 93 10.98 -5.72 5.19
#